data_AF-A0A957R0P4-F1
#
_entry.id   AF-A0A957R0P4-F1
#
_cell.length_a   1.000
_cell.length_b   1.000
_cell.length_c   1.000
_cell.angle_alpha   90.00
_cell.angle_beta   90.00
_cell.angle_gamma   90.00
#
_symmetry.space_group_name_H-M   'P 1'
#
loop_
_entity.id
_entity.type
_entity.pdbx_description
1 polymer ?
#
loop_
_entity_poly.entity_id
_entity_poly.type
_entity_poly.pdbx_seq_one_letter_code
_entity_poly.pdbx_strand_id
1 'polypeptide(L)'
;MTNANRHPADSHDLIRVQGARQNNLKNIDVALPKRRLTVFTGVSGSGKSSLVFGTIAAESQRMINETYSAFVQGFMPALNRPDVDTLDGLTTAIIVDQERMGANSRSTVGTATDANALLRVVFSRLGQPHIGSPRAFAFNIPSVSGAGRVSVQKGSGKSEKVSFTITGGMCPRCEGMGAVSDIDLT
;
A
#
# COMPACT_ATOMS: atom_id res chain seq x y z
N MET A 1 -11.38 -2.62 -47.03
CA MET A 1 -11.59 -3.98 -46.52
C MET A 1 -11.29 -4.01 -45.04
N THR A 2 -12.30 -3.80 -44.19
CA THR A 2 -12.18 -3.84 -42.73
C THR A 2 -12.06 -5.30 -42.29
N ASN A 3 -10.90 -5.65 -41.74
CA ASN A 3 -10.57 -7.02 -41.34
C ASN A 3 -11.50 -7.43 -40.18
N ALA A 4 -12.50 -8.26 -40.47
CA ALA A 4 -13.57 -8.67 -39.54
C ALA A 4 -13.08 -9.51 -38.34
N ASN A 5 -11.77 -9.78 -38.25
CA ASN A 5 -11.12 -10.56 -37.20
C ASN A 5 -10.27 -9.73 -36.22
N ARG A 6 -10.30 -8.38 -36.29
CA ARG A 6 -9.60 -7.56 -35.28
C ARG A 6 -10.41 -7.55 -33.99
N HIS A 7 -9.80 -8.00 -32.90
CA HIS A 7 -10.43 -7.89 -31.59
C HIS A 7 -10.50 -6.41 -31.18
N PRO A 8 -11.54 -5.97 -30.44
CA PRO A 8 -11.66 -4.57 -30.02
C PRO A 8 -10.43 -4.02 -29.27
N ALA A 9 -9.71 -4.87 -28.55
CA ALA A 9 -8.47 -4.48 -27.87
C ALA A 9 -7.35 -4.05 -28.86
N ASP A 10 -7.34 -4.57 -30.09
CA ASP A 10 -6.27 -4.31 -31.07
C ASP A 10 -6.41 -2.92 -31.73
N SER A 11 -7.46 -2.16 -31.39
CA SER A 11 -7.57 -0.73 -31.72
C SER A 11 -6.84 0.18 -30.73
N HIS A 12 -6.32 -0.37 -29.63
CA HIS A 12 -5.62 0.40 -28.60
C HIS A 12 -4.11 0.40 -28.82
N ASP A 13 -3.44 1.37 -28.21
CA ASP A 13 -1.99 1.49 -28.26
C ASP A 13 -1.27 0.27 -27.69
N LEU A 14 0.01 0.14 -28.05
CA LEU A 14 0.90 -0.91 -27.56
C LEU A 14 1.83 -0.36 -26.49
N ILE A 15 2.32 -1.21 -25.60
CA ILE A 15 3.52 -0.95 -24.82
C ILE A 15 4.69 -1.44 -25.66
N ARG A 16 5.61 -0.55 -26.04
CA ARG A 16 6.77 -0.89 -26.86
C ARG A 16 8.01 -0.86 -25.99
N VAL A 17 8.73 -1.97 -25.97
CA VAL A 17 10.03 -2.11 -25.32
C VAL A 17 11.05 -2.33 -26.42
N GLN A 18 12.07 -1.47 -26.49
CA GLN A 18 13.13 -1.56 -27.49
C GLN A 18 14.50 -1.58 -26.82
N GLY A 19 15.31 -2.56 -27.19
CA GLY A 19 16.69 -2.71 -26.72
C GLY A 19 16.80 -3.05 -25.23
N ALA A 20 15.89 -3.85 -24.68
CA ALA A 20 15.97 -4.21 -23.25
C ALA A 20 17.18 -5.11 -22.96
N ARG A 21 18.01 -4.70 -22.02
CA ARG A 21 19.28 -5.34 -21.61
C ARG A 21 19.40 -5.54 -20.10
N GLN A 22 18.36 -5.21 -19.34
CA GLN A 22 18.33 -5.41 -17.89
C GLN A 22 18.72 -6.85 -17.49
N ASN A 23 19.69 -6.97 -16.58
CA ASN A 23 20.26 -8.23 -16.11
C ASN A 23 20.83 -9.09 -17.26
N ASN A 24 20.13 -10.18 -17.61
CA ASN A 24 20.57 -11.15 -18.61
C ASN A 24 19.83 -11.02 -19.95
N LEU A 25 18.99 -9.99 -20.12
CA LEU A 25 18.32 -9.71 -21.39
C LEU A 25 19.34 -9.39 -22.48
N LYS A 26 19.07 -9.84 -23.71
CA LYS A 26 20.00 -9.76 -24.84
C LYS A 26 19.46 -8.84 -25.92
N ASN A 27 19.32 -7.56 -25.59
CA ASN A 27 18.82 -6.52 -26.49
C ASN A 27 17.44 -6.87 -27.08
N ILE A 28 16.46 -7.07 -26.20
CA ILE A 28 15.14 -7.59 -26.55
C ILE A 28 14.21 -6.45 -26.98
N ASP A 29 13.60 -6.61 -28.16
CA ASP A 29 12.50 -5.78 -28.65
C ASP A 29 11.18 -6.54 -28.52
N VAL A 30 10.16 -5.92 -27.92
CA VAL A 30 8.82 -6.52 -27.81
C VAL A 30 7.73 -5.45 -27.81
N ALA A 31 6.60 -5.75 -28.44
CA ALA A 31 5.39 -4.94 -28.38
C ALA A 31 4.26 -5.71 -27.69
N LEU A 32 3.71 -5.14 -26.62
CA LEU A 32 2.65 -5.75 -25.81
C LEU A 32 1.32 -5.03 -26.09
N PRO A 33 0.26 -5.74 -26.51
CA PRO A 33 -1.03 -5.12 -26.73
C PRO A 33 -1.69 -4.72 -25.41
N LYS A 34 -2.13 -3.46 -25.30
CA LYS A 34 -2.95 -3.05 -24.16
C LYS A 34 -4.31 -3.74 -24.21
N ARG A 35 -4.94 -3.87 -23.04
CA ARG A 35 -6.29 -4.46 -22.87
C ARG A 35 -6.39 -5.90 -23.38
N ARG A 36 -5.26 -6.61 -23.36
CA ARG A 36 -5.15 -8.05 -23.57
C ARG A 36 -4.51 -8.68 -22.35
N LEU A 37 -4.83 -9.95 -22.11
CA LEU A 37 -4.07 -10.76 -21.18
C LEU A 37 -2.80 -11.24 -21.88
N THR A 38 -1.65 -10.64 -21.55
CA THR A 38 -0.35 -11.08 -22.04
C THR A 38 0.31 -11.99 -21.01
N VAL A 39 0.68 -13.20 -21.44
CA VAL A 39 1.35 -14.19 -20.59
C VAL A 39 2.79 -14.34 -21.05
N PHE A 40 3.74 -14.15 -20.14
CA PHE A 40 5.16 -14.40 -20.39
C PHE A 40 5.51 -15.81 -19.90
N THR A 41 5.86 -16.70 -20.83
CA THR A 41 6.22 -18.09 -20.54
C THR A 41 7.70 -18.36 -20.85
N GLY A 42 8.25 -19.41 -20.26
CA GLY A 42 9.65 -19.81 -20.48
C GLY A 42 10.31 -20.40 -19.23
N VAL A 43 11.43 -21.08 -19.41
CA VAL A 43 12.18 -21.77 -18.34
C VAL A 43 12.69 -20.81 -17.25
N SER A 44 13.01 -21.33 -16.06
CA SER A 44 13.62 -20.52 -15.01
C SER A 44 14.91 -19.85 -15.51
N GLY A 45 15.15 -18.61 -15.11
CA GLY A 45 16.32 -17.83 -15.54
C GLY A 45 16.25 -17.27 -16.98
N SER A 46 15.18 -17.51 -17.75
CA SER A 46 15.08 -17.03 -19.14
C SER A 46 14.95 -15.50 -19.32
N GLY A 47 14.92 -14.73 -18.23
CA GLY A 47 14.80 -13.25 -18.28
C GLY A 47 13.38 -12.70 -18.22
N LYS A 48 12.34 -13.52 -18.04
CA LYS A 48 10.93 -13.06 -17.90
C LYS A 48 10.77 -12.00 -16.83
N SER A 49 11.27 -12.27 -15.62
CA SER A 49 11.19 -11.34 -14.50
C SER A 49 12.03 -10.08 -14.74
N SER A 50 13.18 -10.21 -15.41
CA SER A 50 14.00 -9.06 -15.82
C SER A 50 13.25 -8.14 -16.77
N LEU A 51 12.48 -8.69 -17.72
CA LEU A 51 11.67 -7.93 -18.66
C LEU A 51 10.44 -7.30 -18.00
N VAL A 52 9.64 -8.09 -17.28
CA VAL A 52 8.36 -7.65 -16.71
C VAL A 52 8.57 -6.75 -15.49
N PHE A 53 9.28 -7.22 -14.48
CA PHE A 53 9.47 -6.49 -13.23
C PHE A 53 10.66 -5.54 -13.30
N GLY A 54 11.81 -6.05 -13.77
CA GLY A 54 13.06 -5.30 -13.81
C GLY A 54 13.12 -4.19 -14.86
N THR A 55 12.28 -4.23 -15.89
CA THR A 55 12.29 -3.24 -16.99
C THR A 55 10.96 -2.49 -17.05
N ILE A 56 9.86 -3.17 -17.41
CA ILE A 56 8.55 -2.53 -17.65
C ILE A 56 7.99 -1.92 -16.36
N ALA A 57 7.87 -2.71 -15.29
CA ALA A 57 7.28 -2.24 -14.05
C ALA A 57 8.18 -1.24 -13.32
N ALA A 58 9.50 -1.48 -13.32
CA ALA A 58 10.48 -0.55 -12.76
C ALA A 58 10.40 0.85 -13.41
N GLU A 59 10.36 0.92 -14.75
CA GLU A 59 10.23 2.21 -15.43
C GLU A 59 8.88 2.87 -15.17
N SER A 60 7.78 2.10 -15.16
CA SER A 60 6.47 2.65 -14.83
C SER A 60 6.44 3.23 -13.41
N GLN A 61 7.02 2.54 -12.43
CA GLN A 61 7.05 3.03 -11.05
C GLN A 61 7.93 4.28 -10.94
N ARG A 62 9.07 4.32 -11.64
CA ARG A 62 9.95 5.49 -11.71
C ARG A 62 9.22 6.72 -12.24
N MET A 63 8.49 6.58 -13.36
CA MET A 63 7.69 7.67 -13.94
C MET A 63 6.62 8.19 -12.99
N ILE A 64 5.96 7.31 -12.23
CA ILE A 64 4.99 7.74 -11.20
C ILE A 64 5.70 8.49 -10.08
N ASN A 65 6.85 8.00 -9.62
CA ASN A 65 7.61 8.63 -8.55
C ASN A 65 8.01 10.07 -8.91
N GLU A 66 8.31 10.34 -10.18
CA GLU A 66 8.61 11.69 -10.69
C GLU A 66 7.43 12.66 -10.65
N THR A 67 6.19 12.17 -10.54
CA THR A 67 4.99 13.03 -10.41
C THR A 67 4.76 13.56 -8.99
N TYR A 68 5.44 13.01 -7.98
CA TYR A 68 5.37 13.51 -6.60
C TYR A 68 6.17 14.79 -6.41
N SER A 69 5.86 15.55 -5.35
CA SER A 69 6.63 16.74 -5.00
C SER A 69 8.07 16.38 -4.61
N ALA A 70 9.02 17.30 -4.84
CA ALA A 70 10.42 17.12 -4.47
C ALA A 70 10.60 16.78 -2.98
N PHE A 71 9.74 17.31 -2.11
CA PHE A 71 9.73 16.97 -0.69
C PHE A 71 9.45 15.48 -0.45
N VAL A 72 8.43 14.92 -1.12
CA VAL A 72 8.08 13.49 -0.98
C VAL A 72 9.14 12.62 -1.64
N GLN A 73 9.65 13.03 -2.81
CA GLN A 73 10.70 12.29 -3.53
C GLN A 73 11.96 12.06 -2.67
N GLY A 74 12.32 13.01 -1.79
CA GLY A 74 13.45 12.85 -0.86
C GLY A 74 13.34 11.67 0.13
N PHE A 75 12.13 11.13 0.33
CA PHE A 75 11.87 9.97 1.18
C PHE A 75 11.60 8.69 0.38
N MET A 76 11.53 8.77 -0.95
CA MET A 76 11.22 7.63 -1.80
C MET A 76 12.49 6.85 -2.17
N PRO A 77 12.40 5.53 -2.35
CA PRO A 77 13.51 4.75 -2.91
C PRO A 77 13.91 5.29 -4.28
N ALA A 78 15.21 5.55 -4.46
CA ALA A 78 15.74 5.86 -5.78
C ALA A 78 15.67 4.59 -6.65
N LEU A 79 14.71 4.56 -7.58
CA LEU A 79 14.63 3.50 -8.57
C LEU A 79 15.61 3.79 -9.70
N ASN A 80 16.59 2.92 -9.87
CA ASN A 80 17.51 3.00 -11.00
C ASN A 80 16.72 2.87 -12.31
N ARG A 81 17.10 3.68 -13.31
CA ARG A 81 16.55 3.54 -14.64
C ARG A 81 16.99 2.18 -15.21
N PRO A 82 16.06 1.36 -15.74
CA PRO A 82 16.42 0.08 -16.34
C PRO A 82 17.24 0.28 -17.62
N ASP A 83 18.09 -0.68 -17.96
CA ASP A 83 18.86 -0.67 -19.20
C ASP A 83 17.96 -1.07 -20.39
N VAL A 84 17.44 -0.05 -21.07
CA VAL A 84 16.55 -0.14 -22.23
C VAL A 84 16.68 1.12 -23.10
N ASP A 85 16.64 0.97 -24.43
CA ASP A 85 16.82 2.11 -25.35
C ASP A 85 15.57 3.00 -25.41
N THR A 86 14.40 2.38 -25.56
CA THR A 86 13.13 3.12 -25.61
C THR A 86 12.03 2.28 -25.00
N LEU A 87 11.19 2.94 -24.21
CA LEU A 87 10.05 2.31 -23.59
C LEU A 87 8.85 3.27 -23.68
N ASP A 88 7.89 2.91 -24.54
CA ASP A 88 6.77 3.77 -24.94
C ASP A 88 5.42 3.11 -24.65
N GLY A 89 4.39 3.94 -24.50
CA GLY A 89 3.04 3.51 -24.25
C GLY A 89 2.84 2.95 -22.84
N LEU A 90 3.73 3.22 -21.90
CA LEU A 90 3.53 2.81 -20.50
C LEU A 90 2.27 3.42 -19.90
N THR A 91 1.68 2.65 -19.00
CA THR A 91 0.65 3.08 -18.06
C THR A 91 1.08 2.71 -16.66
N THR A 92 0.49 3.33 -15.64
CA THR A 92 0.75 2.97 -14.24
C THR A 92 0.66 1.46 -14.02
N ALA A 93 1.79 0.86 -13.65
CA ALA A 93 1.88 -0.54 -13.30
C ALA A 93 1.46 -0.74 -11.84
N ILE A 94 0.58 -1.73 -11.63
CA ILE A 94 0.29 -2.26 -10.30
C ILE A 94 0.92 -3.65 -10.26
N ILE A 95 1.92 -3.82 -9.40
CA ILE A 95 2.64 -5.08 -9.24
C ILE A 95 1.90 -5.92 -8.21
N VAL A 96 1.57 -7.16 -8.58
CA VAL A 96 1.04 -8.17 -7.68
C VAL A 96 2.01 -9.34 -7.73
N ASP A 97 2.75 -9.54 -6.64
CA ASP A 97 3.77 -10.59 -6.52
C ASP A 97 3.46 -11.52 -5.34
N GLN A 98 4.46 -12.33 -4.96
CA GLN A 98 4.37 -13.27 -3.84
C GLN A 98 5.05 -12.74 -2.57
N GLU A 99 5.47 -11.47 -2.53
CA GLU A 99 6.05 -10.92 -1.32
C GLU A 99 5.01 -10.95 -0.21
N ARG A 100 5.41 -11.45 0.96
CA ARG A 100 4.49 -11.55 2.10
C ARG A 100 4.14 -10.13 2.52
N MET A 101 2.84 -9.82 2.53
CA MET A 101 2.33 -8.66 3.24
C MET A 101 2.90 -8.67 4.66
N GLY A 102 3.41 -7.52 5.13
CA GLY A 102 4.19 -7.41 6.36
C GLY A 102 3.67 -8.30 7.48
N ALA A 103 4.49 -9.28 7.87
CA ALA A 103 4.15 -10.36 8.79
C ALA A 103 4.09 -9.84 10.23
N ASN A 104 3.04 -9.09 10.55
CA ASN A 104 2.71 -8.69 11.91
C ASN A 104 1.41 -9.41 12.30
N SER A 105 1.29 -9.88 13.53
CA SER A 105 0.02 -10.42 14.07
C SER A 105 -1.15 -9.42 13.97
N ARG A 106 -0.83 -8.13 13.85
CA ARG A 106 -1.80 -7.04 13.61
C ARG A 106 -2.19 -6.86 12.13
N SER A 107 -1.51 -7.53 11.20
CA SER A 107 -1.82 -7.54 9.76
C SER A 107 -2.76 -8.70 9.44
N THR A 108 -4.06 -8.42 9.43
CA THR A 108 -5.10 -9.40 9.12
C THR A 108 -5.71 -9.12 7.74
N VAL A 109 -6.50 -10.06 7.21
CA VAL A 109 -7.30 -9.81 5.99
C VAL A 109 -8.19 -8.57 6.14
N GLY A 110 -8.75 -8.36 7.34
CA GLY A 110 -9.59 -7.20 7.64
C GLY A 110 -8.83 -5.87 7.57
N THR A 111 -7.55 -5.84 7.94
CA THR A 111 -6.72 -4.63 7.82
C THR A 111 -6.19 -4.44 6.41
N ALA A 112 -5.87 -5.53 5.70
CA ALA A 112 -5.36 -5.49 4.33
C ALA A 112 -6.40 -4.99 3.31
N THR A 113 -7.68 -5.26 3.56
CA THR A 113 -8.80 -4.93 2.66
C THR A 113 -9.58 -3.70 3.09
N ASP A 114 -9.16 -3.02 4.16
CA ASP A 114 -9.92 -1.98 4.87
C ASP A 114 -11.32 -2.38 5.37
N ALA A 115 -11.70 -3.67 5.25
CA ALA A 115 -12.97 -4.17 5.77
C ALA A 115 -13.10 -3.91 7.28
N ASN A 116 -12.04 -4.09 8.04
CA ASN A 116 -12.03 -3.78 9.48
C ASN A 116 -12.23 -2.27 9.74
N ALA A 117 -11.70 -1.38 8.89
CA ALA A 117 -11.93 0.06 9.05
C ALA A 117 -13.42 0.41 8.90
N LEU A 118 -14.09 -0.17 7.91
CA LEU A 118 -15.53 0.00 7.71
C LEU A 118 -16.35 -0.61 8.83
N LEU A 119 -16.02 -1.83 9.27
CA LEU A 119 -16.68 -2.49 10.39
C LEU A 119 -16.61 -1.66 11.67
N ARG A 120 -15.46 -1.03 11.96
CA ARG A 120 -15.33 -0.14 13.14
C ARG A 120 -16.29 1.05 13.09
N VAL A 121 -16.58 1.58 11.90
CA VAL A 121 -17.60 2.64 11.74
C VAL A 121 -19.00 2.10 12.04
N VAL A 122 -19.32 0.90 11.51
CA VAL A 122 -20.61 0.24 11.75
C VAL A 122 -20.81 -0.04 13.24
N PHE A 123 -19.85 -0.69 13.91
CA PHE A 123 -19.94 -1.01 15.34
C PHE A 123 -19.95 0.23 16.22
N SER A 124 -19.24 1.30 15.84
CA SER A 124 -19.31 2.56 16.58
C SER A 124 -20.71 3.20 16.54
N ARG A 125 -21.44 3.05 15.42
CA ARG A 125 -22.77 3.63 15.25
C ARG A 125 -23.90 2.75 15.75
N LEU A 126 -23.79 1.44 15.57
CA LEU A 126 -24.89 0.49 15.77
C LEU A 126 -24.61 -0.56 16.84
N GLY A 127 -23.36 -0.67 17.32
CA GLY A 127 -22.97 -1.65 18.31
C GLY A 127 -23.65 -1.40 19.66
N GLN A 128 -24.19 -2.48 20.24
CA GLN A 128 -24.71 -2.50 21.60
C GLN A 128 -23.90 -3.54 22.41
N PRO A 129 -23.28 -3.14 23.53
CA PRO A 129 -23.23 -1.79 24.08
C PRO A 129 -22.40 -0.81 23.24
N HIS A 130 -22.73 0.48 23.31
CA HIS A 130 -21.93 1.52 22.67
C HIS A 130 -20.68 1.82 23.53
N ILE A 131 -19.50 1.56 22.97
CA ILE A 131 -18.21 1.74 23.66
C ILE A 131 -17.39 2.95 23.15
N GLY A 132 -17.95 3.74 22.23
CA GLY A 132 -17.37 4.99 21.75
C GLY A 132 -17.07 5.03 20.25
N SER A 133 -16.06 5.82 19.88
CA SER A 133 -15.70 6.10 18.48
C SER A 133 -15.15 4.86 17.74
N PRO A 134 -14.97 4.89 16.41
CA PRO A 134 -14.34 3.80 15.67
C PRO A 134 -12.94 3.41 16.18
N ARG A 135 -12.25 4.31 16.91
CA ARG A 135 -10.98 4.00 17.57
C ARG A 135 -11.13 2.97 18.69
N ALA A 136 -12.26 2.97 19.40
CA ALA A 136 -12.54 2.01 20.48
C ALA A 136 -12.68 0.56 19.98
N PHE A 137 -12.91 0.37 18.68
CA PHE A 137 -13.02 -0.94 18.03
C PHE A 137 -11.73 -1.33 17.28
N ALA A 138 -10.66 -0.56 17.44
CA ALA A 138 -9.39 -0.78 16.75
C ALA A 138 -8.41 -1.50 17.66
N PHE A 139 -8.17 -2.79 17.40
CA PHE A 139 -7.24 -3.60 18.18
C PHE A 139 -5.79 -3.11 18.12
N ASN A 140 -5.44 -2.21 17.19
CA ASN A 140 -4.10 -1.66 17.00
C ASN A 140 -3.97 -0.17 17.41
N ILE A 141 -4.98 0.40 18.08
CA ILE A 141 -4.93 1.80 18.57
C ILE A 141 -4.98 1.81 20.11
N PRO A 142 -3.94 2.30 20.80
CA PRO A 142 -3.95 2.45 22.26
C PRO A 142 -5.01 3.45 22.72
N SER A 143 -5.53 3.23 23.94
CA SER A 143 -6.20 4.29 24.68
C SER A 143 -5.18 5.33 25.13
N VAL A 144 -5.53 6.61 25.03
CA VAL A 144 -4.66 7.72 25.44
C VAL A 144 -5.38 8.60 26.44
N SER A 145 -4.67 9.02 27.49
CA SER A 145 -5.18 9.91 28.53
C SER A 145 -4.27 11.12 28.67
N GLY A 146 -4.86 12.29 28.91
CA GLY A 146 -4.14 13.54 29.11
C GLY A 146 -4.81 14.37 30.19
N ALA A 147 -4.06 15.26 30.82
CA ALA A 147 -4.60 16.23 31.76
C ALA A 147 -3.97 17.60 31.52
N GLY A 148 -4.79 18.64 31.56
CA GLY A 148 -4.39 20.03 31.41
C GLY A 148 -5.07 20.92 32.45
N ARG A 149 -4.76 22.21 32.43
CA ARG A 149 -5.46 23.21 33.24
C ARG A 149 -6.22 24.14 32.30
N VAL A 150 -7.51 24.32 32.54
CA VAL A 150 -8.34 25.30 31.83
C VAL A 150 -8.52 26.49 32.76
N SER A 151 -8.22 27.69 32.26
CA SER A 151 -8.49 28.95 32.94
C SER A 151 -9.60 29.69 32.21
N VAL A 152 -10.65 30.08 32.92
CA VAL A 152 -11.78 30.80 32.35
C VAL A 152 -11.58 32.30 32.61
N GLN A 153 -11.41 33.08 31.55
CA GLN A 153 -11.35 34.55 31.59
C GLN A 153 -12.76 35.14 31.81
N LYS A 154 -13.38 34.89 32.97
CA LYS A 154 -14.55 35.67 33.41
C LYS A 154 -14.62 35.66 34.94
N GLY A 155 -14.36 36.81 35.57
CA GLY A 155 -14.28 36.95 37.04
C GLY A 155 -13.02 36.33 37.66
N SER A 156 -12.92 36.30 39.00
CA SER A 156 -11.78 35.75 39.75
C SER A 156 -11.44 34.33 39.29
N GLY A 157 -10.51 34.23 38.33
CA GLY A 157 -10.30 33.05 37.50
C GLY A 157 -9.74 31.88 38.31
N LYS A 158 -10.58 30.89 38.61
CA LYS A 158 -10.13 29.60 39.12
C LYS A 158 -9.61 28.75 37.96
N SER A 159 -8.38 28.26 38.08
CA SER A 159 -7.81 27.32 37.13
C SER A 159 -8.21 25.90 37.55
N GLU A 160 -9.04 25.24 36.74
CA GLU A 160 -9.47 23.86 36.97
C GLU A 160 -8.60 22.87 36.21
N LYS A 161 -8.25 21.75 36.84
CA LYS A 161 -7.54 20.64 36.19
C LYS A 161 -8.58 19.79 35.44
N VAL A 162 -8.44 19.70 34.12
CA VAL A 162 -9.31 18.91 33.25
C VAL A 162 -8.51 17.72 32.75
N SER A 163 -8.99 16.51 33.02
CA SER A 163 -8.47 15.27 32.44
C SER A 163 -9.41 14.76 31.38
N PHE A 164 -8.85 14.17 30.32
CA PHE A 164 -9.59 13.51 29.27
C PHE A 164 -8.97 12.15 28.95
N THR A 165 -9.81 11.23 28.51
CA THR A 165 -9.42 9.89 28.04
C THR A 165 -10.06 9.66 26.68
N ILE A 166 -9.28 9.21 25.72
CA ILE A 166 -9.75 8.77 24.41
C ILE A 166 -9.56 7.25 24.37
N THR A 167 -10.68 6.53 24.33
CA THR A 167 -10.68 5.07 24.28
C THR A 167 -10.21 4.56 22.92
N GLY A 168 -9.16 3.75 22.94
CA GLY A 168 -8.71 2.90 21.86
C GLY A 168 -9.06 1.43 22.15
N GLY A 169 -9.17 0.62 21.09
CA GLY A 169 -9.56 -0.79 21.19
C GLY A 169 -8.40 -1.76 21.43
N MET A 170 -7.16 -1.26 21.52
CA MET A 170 -6.00 -2.10 21.76
C MET A 170 -5.98 -2.60 23.20
N CYS A 171 -5.91 -3.93 23.34
CA CYS A 171 -5.69 -4.55 24.64
C CYS A 171 -4.34 -4.08 25.21
N PRO A 172 -4.28 -3.51 26.41
CA PRO A 172 -3.04 -3.02 27.00
C PRO A 172 -2.07 -4.14 27.39
N ARG A 173 -2.56 -5.38 27.57
CA ARG A 173 -1.74 -6.53 27.99
C ARG A 173 -1.01 -7.20 26.83
N CYS A 174 -1.73 -7.50 25.74
CA CYS A 174 -1.13 -8.13 24.55
C CYS A 174 -0.82 -7.13 23.43
N GLU A 175 -1.08 -5.85 23.68
CA GLU A 175 -0.92 -4.75 22.71
C GLU A 175 -1.65 -5.01 21.37
N GLY A 176 -2.71 -5.81 21.37
CA GLY A 176 -3.43 -6.17 20.14
C GLY A 176 -2.79 -7.29 19.32
N MET A 177 -1.79 -7.99 19.86
CA MET A 177 -1.19 -9.18 19.24
C MET A 177 -2.04 -10.45 19.44
N GLY A 178 -3.02 -10.42 20.35
CA GLY A 178 -3.88 -11.56 20.67
C GLY A 178 -3.24 -12.63 21.57
N ALA A 179 -1.92 -12.61 21.74
CA ALA A 179 -1.18 -13.45 22.68
C ALA A 179 -0.11 -12.63 23.41
N VAL A 180 0.31 -13.10 24.59
CA VAL A 180 1.40 -12.53 25.39
C VAL A 180 2.50 -13.59 25.46
N SER A 181 3.73 -13.21 25.15
CA SER A 181 4.91 -14.07 25.28
C SER A 181 5.74 -13.57 26.47
N ASP A 182 5.39 -14.04 27.66
CA ASP A 182 6.16 -13.77 28.86
C ASP A 182 7.33 -14.76 28.93
N ILE A 183 8.56 -14.26 29.11
CA ILE A 183 9.72 -15.09 29.40
C ILE A 183 9.85 -15.13 30.92
N ASP A 184 9.72 -16.33 31.51
CA ASP A 184 9.99 -16.52 32.92
C ASP A 184 11.50 -16.42 33.16
N LEU A 185 11.93 -15.47 34.00
CA LEU A 185 13.33 -15.19 34.29
C LEU A 185 13.82 -15.91 35.57
N THR A 186 13.03 -16.83 36.12
CA THR A 186 13.40 -17.65 37.28
C THR A 186 14.38 -18.76 36.95
#